data_AF-A0A7V5Y4R5-F1
#
_entry.id   AF-A0A7V5Y4R5-F1
#
_cell.length_a   1.000
_cell.length_b   1.000
_cell.length_c   1.000
_cell.angle_alpha   90.00
_cell.angle_beta   90.00
_cell.angle_gamma   90.00
#
_symmetry.space_group_name_H-M   'P 1'
#
loop_
_entity.id
_entity.type
_entity.pdbx_description
1 polymer ?
#
loop_
_entity_poly.entity_id
_entity_poly.type
_entity_poly.pdbx_seq_one_letter_code
_entity_poly.pdbx_strand_id
1 'polypeptide(L)'
;MMAQTGHYAEAFDGIWQERLTEQLLQFARTHAWGWLTRWNSASACPLNQQDLEDILSEVLIATLRFKVPDHAKDWEPCLMAYIKRVAHRIYRRYRAQKQREVLLDELPLDCQPVVTMDDACETETGAYAQAIAQGLVGMPRHHALAFLLHLEADLLESVLDAGGTPLRQHLDCDTLPRLAMRVPLRDREIAQLLGLT
;
A
#
# COMPACT_ATOMS: atom_id res chain seq x y z
N MET A 1 -11.28 53.79 34.71
CA MET A 1 -10.17 53.18 33.95
C MET A 1 -10.26 51.64 34.04
N MET A 2 -11.24 51.01 33.38
CA MET A 2 -11.39 49.54 33.37
C MET A 2 -11.46 48.93 31.96
N ALA A 3 -11.35 49.76 30.91
CA ALA A 3 -11.40 49.29 29.51
C ALA A 3 -10.03 48.79 28.99
N GLN A 4 -8.93 49.13 29.66
CA GLN A 4 -7.60 48.70 29.21
C GLN A 4 -7.28 47.26 29.58
N THR A 5 -7.82 46.67 30.65
CA THR A 5 -7.46 45.30 31.06
C THR A 5 -8.07 44.19 30.18
N GLY A 6 -9.20 44.44 29.51
CA GLY A 6 -9.84 43.47 28.61
C GLY A 6 -9.07 43.21 27.31
N HIS A 7 -8.54 44.27 26.69
CA HIS A 7 -7.79 44.14 25.43
C HIS A 7 -6.45 43.41 25.57
N TYR A 8 -5.78 43.50 26.73
CA TYR A 8 -4.56 42.74 26.96
C TYR A 8 -4.84 41.27 27.26
N ALA A 9 -5.98 40.94 27.89
CA ALA A 9 -6.40 39.56 28.12
C ALA A 9 -6.76 38.86 26.80
N GLU A 10 -7.52 39.52 25.92
CA GLU A 10 -7.88 38.98 24.60
C GLU A 10 -6.65 38.81 23.68
N ALA A 11 -5.72 39.76 23.68
CA ALA A 11 -4.47 39.64 22.92
C ALA A 11 -3.57 38.52 23.46
N PHE A 12 -3.53 38.35 24.78
CA PHE A 12 -2.76 37.28 25.43
C PHE A 12 -3.37 35.90 25.14
N ASP A 13 -4.69 35.77 25.18
CA ASP A 13 -5.41 34.53 24.84
C ASP A 13 -5.20 34.13 23.37
N GLY A 14 -5.19 35.11 22.46
CA GLY A 14 -4.89 34.89 21.04
C GLY A 14 -3.46 34.35 20.82
N ILE A 15 -2.45 35.00 21.41
CA ILE A 15 -1.05 34.57 21.32
C ILE A 15 -0.85 33.18 21.95
N TRP A 16 -1.56 32.89 23.05
CA TRP A 16 -1.47 31.60 23.73
C TRP A 16 -2.10 30.47 22.90
N GLN A 17 -3.23 30.74 22.26
CA GLN A 17 -3.89 29.80 21.33
C GLN A 17 -3.05 29.55 20.08
N GLU A 18 -2.46 30.58 19.49
CA GLU A 18 -1.55 30.45 18.34
C GLU A 18 -0.35 29.57 18.69
N ARG A 19 0.31 29.86 19.81
CA ARG A 19 1.47 29.08 20.27
C ARG A 19 1.14 27.63 20.60
N LEU A 20 -0.02 27.38 21.22
CA LEU A 20 -0.51 26.02 21.45
C LEU A 20 -0.79 25.32 20.11
N THR A 21 -1.41 26.00 19.16
CA THR A 21 -1.70 25.45 17.83
C THR A 21 -0.41 25.08 17.08
N GLU A 22 0.60 25.94 17.11
CA GLU A 22 1.92 25.63 16.55
C GLU A 22 2.56 24.40 17.18
N GLN A 23 2.49 24.28 18.51
CA GLN A 23 2.99 23.10 19.24
C GLN A 23 2.27 21.82 18.82
N LEU A 24 0.94 21.86 18.73
CA LEU A 24 0.13 20.72 18.30
C LEU A 24 0.45 20.32 16.86
N LEU A 25 0.59 21.28 15.95
CA LEU A 25 0.93 21.05 14.55
C LEU A 25 2.34 20.50 14.39
N GLN A 26 3.32 21.04 15.11
CA GLN A 26 4.69 20.56 15.06
C GLN A 26 4.79 19.13 15.61
N PHE A 27 4.13 18.85 16.73
CA PHE A 27 4.02 17.51 17.28
C PHE A 27 3.37 16.55 16.28
N ALA A 28 2.25 16.95 15.68
CA ALA A 28 1.56 16.16 14.68
C ALA A 28 2.42 15.89 13.45
N ARG A 29 3.17 16.88 12.97
CA ARG A 29 4.07 16.72 11.83
C ARG A 29 5.11 15.64 12.09
N THR A 30 5.83 15.73 13.21
CA THR A 30 6.89 14.78 13.55
C THR A 30 6.34 13.36 13.74
N HIS A 31 5.24 13.21 14.49
CA HIS A 31 4.67 11.91 14.79
C HIS A 31 3.94 11.27 13.61
N ALA A 32 3.19 12.05 12.83
CA ALA A 32 2.53 11.57 11.62
C ALA A 32 3.56 11.14 10.57
N TRP A 33 4.58 11.96 10.32
CA TRP A 33 5.63 11.63 9.35
C TRP A 33 6.41 10.38 9.75
N GLY A 34 6.83 10.28 11.02
CA GLY A 34 7.52 9.10 11.53
C GLY A 34 6.64 7.84 11.54
N TRP A 35 5.32 7.98 11.66
CA TRP A 35 4.40 6.84 11.53
C TRP A 35 4.21 6.44 10.07
N LEU A 36 3.96 7.40 9.18
CA LEU A 36 3.72 7.19 7.75
C LEU A 36 4.92 6.54 7.06
N THR A 37 6.13 7.08 7.28
CA THR A 37 7.36 6.56 6.68
C THR A 37 7.64 5.12 7.10
N ARG A 38 7.54 4.80 8.40
CA ARG A 38 7.71 3.43 8.92
C ARG A 38 6.64 2.45 8.40
N TRP A 39 5.40 2.91 8.31
CA TRP A 39 4.31 2.05 7.83
C TRP A 39 4.41 1.82 6.32
N ASN A 40 4.82 2.85 5.57
CA ASN A 40 4.97 2.78 4.12
C ASN A 40 6.19 1.94 3.72
N SER A 41 7.30 2.00 4.47
CA SER A 41 8.48 1.16 4.18
C SER A 41 8.25 -0.33 4.47
N ALA A 42 7.31 -0.66 5.36
CA ALA A 42 6.88 -2.03 5.65
C ALA A 42 5.76 -2.53 4.71
N SER A 43 5.26 -1.67 3.82
CA SER A 43 4.17 -2.00 2.90
C SER A 43 4.71 -2.72 1.65
N ALA A 44 4.06 -3.80 1.23
CA ALA A 44 4.39 -4.51 -0.01
C ALA A 44 4.21 -3.65 -1.28
N CYS A 45 3.43 -2.57 -1.19
CA CYS A 45 3.26 -1.57 -2.25
C CYS A 45 3.31 -0.18 -1.58
N PRO A 46 4.49 0.47 -1.57
CA PRO A 46 4.67 1.77 -0.93
C PRO A 46 4.05 2.89 -1.79
N LEU A 47 3.41 3.86 -1.13
CA LEU A 47 3.00 5.11 -1.74
C LEU A 47 4.22 5.97 -2.08
N ASN A 48 4.10 6.82 -3.09
CA ASN A 48 5.17 7.76 -3.45
C ASN A 48 5.29 8.88 -2.41
N GLN A 49 6.35 9.70 -2.50
CA GLN A 49 6.57 10.79 -1.53
C GLN A 49 5.46 11.83 -1.54
N GLN A 50 4.92 12.19 -2.71
CA GLN A 50 3.86 13.19 -2.83
C GLN A 50 2.57 12.75 -2.10
N ASP A 51 2.17 11.49 -2.28
CA ASP A 51 1.02 10.89 -1.61
C ASP A 51 1.20 10.95 -0.07
N LEU A 52 2.42 10.71 0.43
CA LEU A 52 2.71 10.82 1.86
C LEU A 52 2.63 12.26 2.37
N GLU A 53 3.05 13.24 1.58
CA GLU A 53 2.95 14.67 1.89
C GLU A 53 1.49 15.17 1.88
N ASP A 54 0.67 14.65 0.96
CA ASP A 54 -0.76 14.91 0.91
C ASP A 54 -1.47 14.34 2.15
N ILE A 55 -1.17 13.08 2.50
CA ILE A 55 -1.69 12.45 3.72
C ILE A 55 -1.25 13.24 4.97
N LEU A 56 0.00 13.68 5.02
CA LEU A 56 0.51 14.50 6.12
C LEU A 56 -0.29 15.80 6.25
N SER A 57 -0.56 16.47 5.14
CA SER A 57 -1.35 17.72 5.10
C SER A 57 -2.77 17.51 5.63
N GLU A 58 -3.44 16.43 5.23
CA GLU A 58 -4.76 16.08 5.78
C GLU A 58 -4.73 15.78 7.29
N VAL A 59 -3.67 15.12 7.78
CA VAL A 59 -3.49 14.86 9.21
C VAL A 59 -3.28 16.16 9.99
N LEU A 60 -2.54 17.13 9.44
CA LEU A 60 -2.37 18.44 10.04
C LEU A 60 -3.70 19.21 10.11
N ILE A 61 -4.49 19.19 9.03
CA ILE A 61 -5.84 19.79 9.01
C ILE A 61 -6.75 19.13 10.05
N ALA A 62 -6.69 17.80 10.19
CA ALA A 62 -7.47 17.09 11.19
C ALA A 62 -7.00 17.39 12.62
N THR A 63 -5.71 17.68 12.81
CA THR A 63 -5.13 18.10 14.09
C THR A 63 -5.66 19.46 14.53
N LEU A 64 -5.91 20.39 13.61
CA LEU A 64 -6.56 21.67 13.93
C LEU A 64 -7.98 21.50 14.50
N ARG A 65 -8.63 20.37 14.25
CA ARG A 65 -9.95 20.04 14.79
C ARG A 65 -9.88 19.30 16.13
N PHE A 66 -8.68 18.94 16.58
CA PHE A 66 -8.48 18.27 17.84
C PHE A 66 -8.80 19.24 18.98
N LYS A 67 -9.82 18.92 19.76
CA LYS A 67 -10.11 19.62 21.00
C LYS A 67 -9.39 18.91 22.13
N VAL A 68 -8.44 19.61 22.75
CA VAL A 68 -7.81 19.13 23.98
C VAL A 68 -8.92 18.93 25.02
N PRO A 69 -9.04 17.75 25.64
CA PRO A 69 -10.04 17.53 26.68
C PRO A 69 -9.85 18.52 27.83
N ASP A 70 -10.95 19.11 28.31
CA ASP A 70 -10.91 20.04 29.44
C ASP A 70 -10.23 19.35 30.63
N HIS A 71 -9.24 20.03 31.23
CA HIS A 71 -8.40 19.57 32.35
C HIS A 71 -7.31 18.53 32.05
N ALA A 72 -7.08 18.14 30.79
CA ALA A 72 -5.93 17.30 30.45
C ALA A 72 -4.62 18.11 30.52
N LYS A 73 -3.81 17.87 31.58
CA LYS A 73 -2.46 18.44 31.68
C LYS A 73 -1.50 17.83 30.62
N ASP A 74 -1.74 16.57 30.26
CA ASP A 74 -0.93 15.82 29.30
C ASP A 74 -1.73 15.54 28.02
N TRP A 75 -1.72 16.48 27.08
CA TRP A 75 -2.43 16.36 25.80
C TRP A 75 -1.68 15.47 24.79
N GLU A 76 -0.36 15.32 24.94
CA GLU A 76 0.51 14.61 23.97
C GLU A 76 0.08 13.16 23.70
N PRO A 77 -0.25 12.32 24.72
CA PRO A 77 -0.66 10.94 24.45
C PRO A 77 -2.01 10.86 23.72
N CYS A 78 -2.93 11.77 24.06
CA CYS A 78 -4.25 11.87 23.43
C CYS A 78 -4.11 12.28 21.95
N LEU A 79 -3.28 13.30 21.70
CA LEU A 79 -3.00 13.76 20.35
C LEU A 79 -2.27 12.68 19.55
N MET A 80 -1.29 11.99 20.12
CA MET A 80 -0.59 10.90 19.45
C MET A 80 -1.55 9.77 19.04
N ALA A 81 -2.47 9.37 19.92
CA ALA A 81 -3.47 8.36 19.59
C ALA A 81 -4.42 8.83 18.49
N TYR A 82 -4.83 10.09 18.52
CA TYR A 82 -5.66 10.71 17.49
C TYR A 82 -4.94 10.76 16.13
N ILE A 83 -3.69 11.24 16.09
CA ILE A 83 -2.84 11.28 14.89
C ILE A 83 -2.73 9.89 14.25
N LYS A 84 -2.41 8.85 15.04
CA LYS A 84 -2.29 7.48 14.52
C LYS A 84 -3.59 7.00 13.87
N ARG A 85 -4.74 7.26 14.51
CA ARG A 85 -6.06 6.86 13.97
C ARG A 85 -6.37 7.59 12.67
N VAL A 86 -6.13 8.89 12.63
CA VAL A 86 -6.41 9.73 11.45
C VAL A 86 -5.48 9.38 10.29
N ALA A 87 -4.17 9.31 10.55
CA ALA A 87 -3.16 8.94 9.57
C ALA A 87 -3.46 7.56 8.97
N HIS A 88 -3.81 6.57 9.80
CA HIS A 88 -4.18 5.24 9.32
C HIS A 88 -5.45 5.23 8.48
N ARG A 89 -6.49 5.99 8.87
CA ARG A 89 -7.74 6.10 8.11
C ARG A 89 -7.50 6.71 6.73
N ILE A 90 -6.75 7.81 6.66
CA ILE A 90 -6.47 8.52 5.41
C ILE A 90 -5.55 7.66 4.53
N TYR A 91 -4.50 7.07 5.11
CA TYR A 91 -3.59 6.17 4.41
C TYR A 91 -4.34 5.02 3.74
N ARG A 92 -5.27 4.36 4.45
CA ARG A 92 -6.12 3.31 3.88
C ARG A 92 -6.99 3.81 2.73
N ARG A 93 -7.56 5.01 2.85
CA ARG A 93 -8.38 5.62 1.80
C ARG A 93 -7.55 5.89 0.54
N TYR A 94 -6.37 6.47 0.69
CA TYR A 94 -5.42 6.70 -0.40
C TYR A 94 -5.01 5.39 -1.07
N ARG A 95 -4.67 4.36 -0.27
CA ARG A 95 -4.37 3.01 -0.76
C ARG A 95 -5.50 2.43 -1.61
N ALA A 96 -6.74 2.51 -1.12
CA ALA A 96 -7.90 1.99 -1.84
C ALA A 96 -8.17 2.78 -3.14
N GLN A 97 -7.93 4.09 -3.14
CA GLN A 97 -8.06 4.92 -4.33
C GLN A 97 -6.97 4.60 -5.36
N LYS A 98 -5.70 4.48 -4.94
CA LYS A 98 -4.60 4.09 -5.83
C LYS A 98 -4.80 2.70 -6.42
N GLN A 99 -5.32 1.75 -5.64
CA GLN A 99 -5.71 0.44 -6.16
C GLN A 99 -6.79 0.54 -7.25
N ARG A 100 -7.73 1.48 -7.15
CA ARG A 100 -8.72 1.75 -8.21
C ARG A 100 -8.12 2.44 -9.43
N GLU A 101 -7.16 3.35 -9.24
CA GLU A 101 -6.46 4.02 -10.35
C GLU A 101 -5.54 3.07 -11.13
N VAL A 102 -5.03 2.02 -10.48
CA VAL A 102 -4.21 0.96 -11.11
C VAL A 102 -5.06 -0.09 -11.83
N LEU A 103 -6.34 -0.21 -11.50
CA LEU A 103 -7.31 -1.04 -12.24
C LEU A 103 -7.74 -0.27 -13.51
N LEU A 104 -6.90 -0.30 -14.53
CA LEU A 104 -7.16 0.27 -15.86
C LEU A 104 -8.38 -0.37 -16.56
N ASP A 105 -8.88 -1.51 -16.06
CA ASP A 105 -9.98 -2.28 -16.64
C ASP A 105 -11.37 -1.63 -16.46
N GLU A 106 -11.49 -0.57 -15.66
CA GLU A 106 -12.77 0.11 -15.38
C GLU A 106 -12.94 1.48 -16.07
N LEU A 107 -12.01 1.89 -16.95
CA LEU A 107 -12.19 3.13 -17.71
C LEU A 107 -13.30 2.96 -18.77
N PRO A 108 -14.22 3.94 -18.92
CA PRO A 108 -15.14 3.98 -20.05
C PRO A 108 -14.36 3.82 -21.36
N LEU A 109 -14.89 3.05 -22.31
CA LEU A 109 -14.25 2.77 -23.61
C LEU A 109 -13.72 4.04 -24.30
N ASP A 110 -14.38 5.17 -24.07
CA ASP A 110 -14.07 6.47 -24.68
C ASP A 110 -12.87 7.21 -24.03
N CYS A 111 -12.41 6.73 -22.87
CA CYS A 111 -11.27 7.27 -22.11
C CYS A 111 -10.10 6.29 -22.01
N GLN A 112 -10.23 5.09 -22.60
CA GLN A 112 -9.11 4.18 -22.75
C GLN A 112 -8.12 4.82 -23.74
N PRO A 113 -6.84 5.00 -23.36
CA PRO A 113 -5.86 5.50 -24.30
C PRO A 113 -5.81 4.54 -25.48
N VAL A 114 -5.97 5.08 -26.70
CA VAL A 114 -5.76 4.33 -27.93
C VAL A 114 -4.26 4.02 -28.01
N VAL A 115 -3.85 2.94 -27.36
CA VAL A 115 -2.52 2.38 -27.53
C VAL A 115 -2.55 1.68 -28.87
N THR A 116 -2.05 2.37 -29.90
CA THR A 116 -1.60 1.68 -31.11
C THR A 116 -0.46 0.76 -30.67
N MET A 117 -0.74 -0.54 -30.66
CA MET A 117 0.18 -1.63 -30.37
C MET A 117 1.24 -1.75 -31.47
N ASP A 118 2.06 -0.71 -31.66
CA ASP A 118 3.07 -0.72 -32.72
C ASP A 118 4.37 0.00 -32.37
N ASP A 119 4.59 0.39 -31.10
CA ASP A 119 5.92 0.79 -30.68
C ASP A 119 6.22 0.37 -29.23
N ALA A 120 7.07 -0.65 -29.13
CA ALA A 120 7.97 -0.96 -28.03
C ALA A 120 7.35 -1.23 -26.63
N CYS A 121 6.90 -2.47 -26.40
CA CYS A 121 6.92 -3.08 -25.07
C CYS A 121 7.38 -4.54 -25.16
N GLU A 122 8.64 -4.76 -25.56
CA GLU A 122 9.25 -6.10 -25.60
C GLU A 122 10.25 -6.37 -24.46
N THR A 123 10.41 -5.50 -23.46
CA THR A 123 11.54 -5.65 -22.51
C THR A 123 11.21 -5.70 -21.02
N GLU A 124 10.01 -5.36 -20.55
CA GLU A 124 9.71 -5.41 -19.09
C GLU A 124 8.98 -6.69 -18.65
N THR A 125 8.10 -7.24 -19.50
CA THR A 125 7.28 -8.43 -19.15
C THR A 125 8.13 -9.69 -18.98
N GLY A 126 9.19 -9.85 -19.79
CA GLY A 126 10.08 -11.02 -19.73
C GLY A 126 10.99 -11.04 -18.50
N ALA A 127 11.45 -9.87 -18.03
CA ALA A 127 12.34 -9.77 -16.87
C ALA A 127 11.64 -10.18 -15.57
N TYR A 128 10.36 -9.82 -15.42
CA TYR A 128 9.54 -10.21 -14.28
C TYR A 128 9.28 -11.73 -14.24
N ALA A 129 8.90 -12.32 -15.36
CA ALA A 129 8.69 -13.77 -15.47
C ALA A 129 9.96 -14.57 -15.14
N GLN A 130 11.12 -14.06 -15.56
CA GLN A 130 12.41 -14.69 -15.27
C GLN A 130 12.80 -14.58 -13.79
N ALA A 131 12.53 -13.45 -13.14
CA ALA A 131 12.75 -13.29 -11.70
C ALA A 131 11.86 -14.22 -10.87
N ILE A 132 10.58 -14.39 -11.25
CA ILE A 132 9.69 -15.36 -10.62
C ILE A 132 10.24 -16.78 -10.80
N ALA A 133 10.60 -17.15 -12.03
CA ALA A 133 11.11 -18.48 -12.31
C ALA A 133 12.37 -18.82 -11.49
N GLN A 134 13.29 -17.87 -11.34
CA GLN A 134 14.46 -18.02 -10.47
C GLN A 134 14.07 -18.22 -9.00
N GLY A 135 13.11 -17.44 -8.51
CA GLY A 135 12.57 -17.59 -7.16
C GLY A 135 11.96 -18.98 -6.93
N LEU A 136 11.22 -19.51 -7.91
CA LEU A 136 10.57 -20.82 -7.83
C LEU A 136 11.58 -21.98 -7.76
N VAL A 137 12.70 -21.89 -8.49
CA VAL A 137 13.77 -22.91 -8.40
C VAL A 137 14.39 -22.98 -7.00
N GLY A 138 14.39 -21.86 -6.27
CA GLY A 138 14.88 -21.79 -4.88
C GLY A 138 13.88 -22.27 -3.83
N MET A 139 12.61 -22.47 -4.18
CA MET A 139 11.58 -22.92 -3.25
C MET A 139 11.53 -24.46 -3.15
N PRO A 140 10.94 -25.02 -2.08
CA PRO A 140 10.59 -26.43 -2.08
C PRO A 140 9.57 -26.73 -3.18
N ARG A 141 9.75 -27.83 -3.92
CA ARG A 141 8.94 -28.22 -5.08
C ARG A 141 7.43 -28.06 -4.90
N HIS A 142 6.88 -28.49 -3.76
CA HIS A 142 5.43 -28.39 -3.47
C HIS A 142 4.94 -26.95 -3.30
N HIS A 143 5.78 -26.04 -2.81
CA HIS A 143 5.47 -24.61 -2.74
C HIS A 143 5.51 -23.98 -4.13
N ALA A 144 6.51 -24.33 -4.94
CA ALA A 144 6.61 -23.85 -6.31
C ALA A 144 5.41 -24.29 -7.15
N LEU A 145 4.98 -25.55 -7.01
CA LEU A 145 3.78 -26.07 -7.68
C LEU A 145 2.51 -25.37 -7.19
N ALA A 146 2.34 -25.19 -5.87
CA ALA A 146 1.18 -24.49 -5.33
C ALA A 146 1.08 -23.05 -5.84
N PHE A 147 2.21 -22.34 -5.90
CA PHE A 147 2.27 -20.99 -6.44
C PHE A 147 1.86 -20.95 -7.91
N LEU A 148 2.44 -21.83 -8.75
CA LEU A 148 2.12 -21.90 -10.18
C LEU A 148 0.64 -22.24 -10.44
N LEU A 149 0.04 -23.10 -9.62
CA LEU A 149 -1.38 -23.47 -9.76
C LEU A 149 -2.36 -22.37 -9.32
N HIS A 150 -1.85 -21.32 -8.68
CA HIS A 150 -2.63 -20.15 -8.25
C HIS A 150 -2.52 -18.96 -9.21
N LEU A 151 -1.59 -19.00 -10.17
CA LEU A 151 -1.43 -17.93 -11.17
C LEU A 151 -2.60 -17.90 -12.16
N GLU A 152 -2.65 -16.92 -13.04
CA GLU A 152 -3.51 -16.98 -14.23
C GLU A 152 -2.79 -17.77 -15.34
N ALA A 153 -3.54 -18.33 -16.30
CA ALA A 153 -2.98 -19.20 -17.33
C ALA A 153 -1.88 -18.51 -18.16
N ASP A 154 -2.10 -17.26 -18.58
CA ASP A 154 -1.14 -16.49 -19.38
C ASP A 154 0.17 -16.21 -18.62
N LEU A 155 0.05 -15.91 -17.31
CA LEU A 155 1.19 -15.66 -16.44
C LEU A 155 1.97 -16.95 -16.12
N LEU A 156 1.26 -18.06 -15.96
CA LEU A 156 1.84 -19.38 -15.77
C LEU A 156 2.69 -19.78 -16.99
N GLU A 157 2.16 -19.63 -18.20
CA GLU A 157 2.89 -19.92 -19.44
C GLU A 157 4.14 -19.06 -19.57
N SER A 158 4.01 -17.74 -19.33
CA SER A 158 5.13 -16.81 -19.35
C SER A 158 6.25 -17.19 -18.37
N VAL A 159 5.90 -17.60 -17.14
CA VAL A 159 6.88 -18.03 -16.12
C VAL A 159 7.53 -19.37 -16.48
N LEU A 160 6.77 -20.32 -17.04
CA LEU A 160 7.32 -21.62 -17.48
C LEU A 160 8.28 -21.48 -18.65
N ASP A 161 7.99 -20.58 -19.59
CA ASP A 161 8.84 -20.29 -20.73
C ASP A 161 10.09 -19.52 -20.31
N ALA A 162 9.97 -18.52 -19.43
CA ALA A 162 11.10 -17.78 -18.88
C ALA A 162 12.01 -18.65 -17.99
N GLY A 163 11.42 -19.61 -17.25
CA GLY A 163 12.15 -20.52 -16.37
C GLY A 163 12.86 -21.67 -17.08
N GLY A 164 12.45 -21.97 -18.32
CA GLY A 164 13.08 -22.94 -19.19
C GLY A 164 13.34 -24.31 -18.54
N THR A 165 14.44 -24.95 -18.95
CA THR A 165 14.83 -26.28 -18.49
C THR A 165 15.03 -26.39 -16.97
N PRO A 166 15.69 -25.43 -16.28
CA PRO A 166 15.90 -25.52 -14.84
C PRO A 166 14.61 -25.60 -14.02
N LEU A 167 13.62 -24.76 -14.34
CA LEU A 167 12.34 -24.77 -13.64
C LEU A 167 11.56 -26.07 -13.93
N ARG A 168 11.57 -26.53 -15.19
CA ARG A 168 10.93 -27.81 -15.57
C ARG A 168 11.53 -29.00 -14.83
N GLN A 169 12.86 -29.05 -14.70
CA GLN A 169 13.55 -30.10 -13.94
C GLN A 169 13.25 -30.04 -12.44
N HIS A 170 13.14 -28.83 -11.87
CA HIS A 170 12.80 -28.65 -10.46
C HIS A 170 11.36 -29.12 -10.14
N LEU A 171 10.42 -28.86 -11.04
CA LEU A 171 9.01 -29.20 -10.84
C LEU A 171 8.72 -30.70 -11.08
N ASP A 172 9.52 -31.37 -11.91
CA ASP A 172 9.52 -32.83 -12.17
C ASP A 172 8.11 -33.42 -12.30
N CYS A 173 7.24 -32.73 -13.05
CA CYS A 173 5.81 -33.01 -13.07
C CYS A 173 5.32 -33.07 -14.52
N ASP A 174 5.27 -34.29 -15.07
CA ASP A 174 4.72 -34.56 -16.42
C ASP A 174 3.24 -34.15 -16.56
N THR A 175 2.55 -33.99 -15.43
CA THR A 175 1.15 -33.55 -15.39
C THR A 175 1.00 -32.03 -15.37
N LEU A 176 2.07 -31.25 -15.22
CA LEU A 176 2.01 -29.79 -15.11
C LEU A 176 1.35 -29.09 -16.31
N PRO A 177 1.59 -29.49 -17.57
CA PRO A 177 0.85 -28.93 -18.71
C PRO A 177 -0.66 -29.21 -18.65
N ARG A 178 -1.07 -30.35 -18.08
CA ARG A 178 -2.49 -30.70 -17.90
C ARG A 178 -3.11 -29.97 -16.72
N LEU A 179 -2.31 -29.68 -15.70
CA LEU A 179 -2.74 -28.90 -14.54
C LEU A 179 -2.86 -27.41 -14.88
N ALA A 180 -1.95 -26.88 -15.73
CA ALA A 180 -1.99 -25.52 -16.25
C ALA A 180 -3.32 -25.17 -16.94
N MET A 181 -3.92 -26.14 -17.64
CA MET A 181 -5.24 -25.99 -18.26
C MET A 181 -6.40 -25.80 -17.25
N ARG A 182 -6.17 -25.99 -15.96
CA ARG A 182 -7.20 -25.96 -14.90
C ARG A 182 -7.03 -24.79 -13.94
N VAL A 183 -6.02 -23.96 -14.16
CA VAL A 183 -5.63 -22.80 -13.36
C VAL A 183 -6.53 -21.60 -13.72
N PRO A 184 -6.85 -20.68 -12.78
CA PRO A 184 -6.48 -20.68 -11.35
C PRO A 184 -7.29 -21.67 -10.52
N LEU A 185 -6.61 -22.39 -9.62
CA LEU A 185 -7.23 -23.33 -8.68
C LEU A 185 -7.34 -22.73 -7.28
N ARG A 186 -8.35 -23.15 -6.52
CA ARG A 186 -8.51 -22.75 -5.11
C ARG A 186 -7.55 -23.56 -4.21
N ASP A 187 -7.14 -22.99 -3.09
CA ASP A 187 -6.20 -23.62 -2.13
C ASP A 187 -6.58 -25.06 -1.75
N ARG A 188 -7.88 -25.33 -1.61
CA ARG A 188 -8.39 -26.68 -1.29
C ARG A 188 -8.12 -27.69 -2.40
N GLU A 189 -8.24 -27.28 -3.67
CA GLU A 189 -8.00 -28.13 -4.83
C GLU A 189 -6.51 -28.34 -5.03
N ILE A 190 -5.70 -27.31 -4.79
CA ILE A 190 -4.24 -27.38 -4.79
C ILE A 190 -3.74 -28.36 -3.73
N ALA A 191 -4.24 -28.26 -2.49
CA ALA A 191 -3.87 -29.16 -1.41
C ALA A 191 -4.20 -30.64 -1.72
N GLN A 192 -5.35 -30.88 -2.34
CA GLN A 192 -5.76 -32.22 -2.80
C GLN A 192 -4.84 -32.75 -3.91
N LEU A 193 -4.48 -31.90 -4.89
CA LEU A 193 -3.61 -32.28 -6.00
C LEU A 193 -2.17 -32.54 -5.56
N LEU A 194 -1.69 -31.82 -4.54
CA LEU A 194 -0.36 -31.98 -3.98
C LEU A 194 -0.26 -33.09 -2.92
N GLY A 195 -1.37 -33.78 -2.60
CA GLY A 195 -1.38 -34.85 -1.60
C GLY A 195 -1.05 -34.36 -0.19
N LEU A 196 -1.37 -33.10 0.13
CA LEU A 196 -1.09 -32.47 1.42
C LEU A 196 -2.22 -32.71 2.46
N THR A 197 -3.21 -33.53 2.12
CA THR A 197 -4.36 -33.91 2.96
C THR A 197 -4.53 -35.41 3.03
#